data_AF-A0A357CGP1-F1
#
_entry.id   AF-A0A357CGP1-F1
#
_cell.length_a   1.000
_cell.length_b   1.000
_cell.length_c   1.000
_cell.angle_alpha   90.00
_cell.angle_beta   90.00
_cell.angle_gamma   90.00
#
_symmetry.space_group_name_H-M   'P 1'
#
loop_
_entity.id
_entity.type
_entity.pdbx_description
1 polymer ?
#
loop_
_entity_poly.entity_id
_entity_poly.type
_entity_poly.pdbx_seq_one_letter_code
_entity_poly.pdbx_strand_id
1 'polypeptide(L)' 'MAKKPASKATAPARADGRRPLLVYIRPDIIKRLKMAAPDEGRPAYEIAEEAVRECLATRERRQRPKR' A
#
# COMPACT_ATOMS: atom_id res chain seq x y z
N MET A 1 7.87 -39.59 8.25
CA MET A 1 7.14 -38.99 7.10
C MET A 1 7.48 -37.51 7.02
N ALA A 2 8.27 -37.08 6.03
CA ALA A 2 8.68 -35.68 5.89
C ALA A 2 7.53 -34.85 5.26
N LYS A 3 7.09 -33.77 5.93
CA LYS A 3 6.15 -32.79 5.38
C LYS A 3 6.82 -32.04 4.23
N LYS A 4 6.33 -32.25 3.01
CA LYS A 4 6.68 -31.45 1.82
C LYS A 4 6.38 -29.97 2.10
N PRO A 5 7.30 -29.02 1.86
CA PRO A 5 7.00 -27.61 2.05
C PRO A 5 5.91 -27.22 1.03
N ALA A 6 4.80 -26.68 1.53
CA ALA A 6 3.75 -26.13 0.68
C ALA A 6 4.37 -25.03 -0.18
N SER A 7 4.42 -25.24 -1.50
CA SER A 7 4.77 -24.21 -2.46
C SER A 7 3.81 -23.05 -2.26
N LYS A 8 4.31 -21.89 -1.80
CA LYS A 8 3.50 -20.66 -1.68
C LYS A 8 2.89 -20.39 -3.05
N ALA A 9 1.58 -20.53 -3.17
CA ALA A 9 0.86 -20.10 -4.35
C ALA A 9 1.09 -18.60 -4.51
N THR A 10 1.93 -18.22 -5.48
CA THR A 10 2.12 -16.83 -5.84
C THR A 10 0.80 -16.35 -6.39
N ALA A 11 0.14 -15.42 -5.69
CA ALA A 11 -1.08 -14.81 -6.21
C ALA A 11 -0.81 -14.30 -7.63
N PRO A 12 -1.73 -14.51 -8.59
CA PRO A 12 -1.53 -14.10 -9.97
C PRO A 12 -1.21 -12.61 -10.03
N ALA A 13 -0.19 -12.26 -10.82
CA ALA A 13 0.17 -10.88 -11.05
C ALA A 13 -1.05 -10.13 -11.62
N ARG A 14 -1.35 -8.97 -11.06
CA ARG A 14 -2.44 -8.14 -11.58
C ARG A 14 -2.04 -7.62 -12.97
N ALA A 15 -3.02 -7.48 -13.86
CA ALA A 15 -2.81 -6.99 -15.23
C ALA A 15 -2.16 -5.59 -15.26
N ASP A 16 -2.33 -4.81 -14.20
CA ASP A 16 -1.79 -3.46 -14.02
C ASP A 16 -0.39 -3.41 -13.38
N GLY A 17 0.24 -4.57 -13.12
CA GLY A 17 1.58 -4.65 -12.52
C GLY A 17 1.65 -4.35 -11.02
N ARG A 18 0.52 -4.08 -10.36
CA ARG A 18 0.50 -3.82 -8.91
C ARG A 18 0.83 -5.07 -8.12
N ARG A 19 1.60 -4.90 -7.04
CA ARG A 19 2.06 -5.97 -6.15
C ARG A 19 1.57 -5.70 -4.72
N PRO A 20 1.17 -6.74 -3.96
CA PRO A 20 0.77 -6.56 -2.58
C PRO A 20 1.97 -6.16 -1.71
N LEU A 21 1.74 -5.24 -0.79
CA LEU A 21 2.68 -4.83 0.24
C LEU A 21 1.99 -4.91 1.61
N LEU A 22 2.55 -5.70 2.52
CA LEU A 22 2.08 -5.74 3.90
C LEU A 22 2.78 -4.62 4.69
N VAL A 23 2.00 -3.72 5.29
CA VAL A 23 2.50 -2.65 6.15
C VAL A 23 1.81 -2.67 7.50
N TYR A 24 2.56 -2.33 8.54
CA TYR A 24 2.03 -2.10 9.87
C TYR A 24 1.71 -0.61 10.02
N ILE A 25 0.44 -0.29 10.23
CA ILE A 25 -0.06 1.07 10.47
C ILE A 25 -0.97 1.08 11.69
N ARG A 26 -1.11 2.25 12.33
CA ARG A 26 -1.91 2.37 13.55
C ARG A 26 -3.38 2.01 13.31
N PRO A 27 -4.08 1.39 14.29
CA PRO A 27 -5.44 0.93 14.11
C PRO A 27 -6.45 2.05 13.82
N ASP A 28 -6.23 3.24 14.38
CA ASP A 28 -7.05 4.42 14.12
C ASP A 28 -6.97 4.88 12.65
N ILE A 29 -5.79 4.77 12.04
CA ILE A 29 -5.58 5.09 10.62
C ILE A 29 -6.29 4.05 9.73
N ILE A 30 -6.17 2.76 10.06
CA ILE A 30 -6.88 1.68 9.33
C ILE A 30 -8.38 1.95 9.32
N LYS A 31 -8.95 2.31 10.48
CA LYS A 31 -10.38 2.60 10.59
C LYS A 31 -10.78 3.76 9.69
N ARG A 32 -10.04 4.88 9.75
CA ARG A 32 -10.32 6.06 8.92
C ARG A 32 -10.21 5.76 7.43
N LEU A 33 -9.16 5.04 7.02
CA LEU A 33 -8.97 4.65 5.61
C LEU A 33 -10.13 3.77 5.09
N LYS A 34 -10.58 2.82 5.91
CA LYS A 34 -11.72 1.95 5.56
C LYS A 34 -13.05 2.69 5.50
N MET A 35 -13.21 3.78 6.23
CA MET A 35 -14.40 4.64 6.16
C MET A 35 -14.35 5.57 4.94
N ALA A 36 -13.19 6.15 4.64
CA ALA A 36 -13.03 7.02 3.47
C ALA A 36 -13.22 6.28 2.13
N ALA A 37 -12.79 5.02 2.05
CA ALA A 37 -12.92 4.21 0.83
C ALA A 37 -14.35 4.16 0.24
N PRO A 38 -15.40 3.75 0.98
CA PRO A 38 -16.76 3.78 0.47
C PRO A 38 -17.26 5.20 0.23
N ASP A 39 -16.89 6.18 1.07
CA ASP A 39 -17.30 7.58 0.91
C ASP A 39 -16.78 8.19 -0.42
N GLU A 40 -15.58 7.80 -0.83
CA GLU A 40 -14.95 8.23 -2.09
C GLU A 40 -15.26 7.30 -3.29
N GLY A 41 -15.98 6.20 -3.07
CA GLY A 41 -16.25 5.20 -4.12
C GLY A 41 -14.99 4.52 -4.67
N ARG A 42 -13.90 4.49 -3.89
CA ARG A 42 -12.58 3.99 -4.31
C ARG A 42 -12.07 2.91 -3.36
N PRO A 43 -11.31 1.92 -3.84
CA PRO A 43 -10.71 0.93 -2.96
C PRO A 43 -9.62 1.58 -2.08
N ALA A 44 -9.56 1.17 -0.81
CA ALA A 44 -8.67 1.72 0.20
C ALA A 44 -7.17 1.78 -0.21
N TYR A 45 -6.72 0.87 -1.07
CA TYR A 45 -5.32 0.86 -1.51
C TYR A 45 -4.99 2.06 -2.41
N GLU A 46 -5.96 2.63 -3.15
CA GLU A 46 -5.71 3.81 -4.01
C GLU A 46 -5.52 5.07 -3.18
N ILE A 47 -6.35 5.24 -2.15
CA ILE A 47 -6.21 6.34 -1.19
C ILE A 47 -4.87 6.22 -0.45
N ALA A 48 -4.48 5.01 -0.05
CA ALA A 48 -3.19 4.76 0.56
C ALA A 48 -2.01 5.06 -0.39
N GLU A 49 -2.11 4.64 -1.65
CA GLU A 49 -1.09 4.89 -2.68
C GLU A 49 -0.91 6.39 -2.94
N GLU A 50 -2.01 7.14 -3.01
CA GLU A 50 -2.02 8.60 -3.18
C GLU A 50 -1.32 9.31 -2.01
N ALA A 51 -1.70 8.97 -0.76
CA ALA A 51 -1.08 9.53 0.43
C ALA A 51 0.42 9.19 0.54
N VAL A 52 0.82 7.97 0.17
CA VAL A 52 2.23 7.56 0.13
C VAL A 52 2.99 8.36 -0.92
N ARG A 53 2.43 8.55 -2.11
CA ARG A 53 3.04 9.33 -3.20
C ARG A 53 3.30 10.77 -2.78
N GLU A 54 2.31 11.42 -2.15
CA GLU A 54 2.45 12.80 -1.66
C GLU A 54 3.52 12.91 -0.56
N CYS A 55 3.54 11.97 0.38
CA CYS A 55 4.53 11.93 1.45
C CYS A 55 5.96 11.79 0.89
N LEU A 56 6.16 10.90 -0.08
CA LEU A 56 7.46 10.68 -0.72
C LEU A 56 7.90 11.91 -1.52
N ALA A 57 7.02 12.50 -2.33
CA ALA A 57 7.33 13.72 -3.10
C ALA A 57 7.73 14.89 -2.19
N THR A 58 7.06 15.04 -1.05
CA THR A 58 7.41 16.07 -0.05
C THR A 58 8.76 15.82 0.59
N ARG A 59 9.10 14.57 0.89
CA ARG A 59 10.42 14.19 1.42
C ARG A 59 11.54 14.48 0.43
N GLU A 60 11.36 14.13 -0.84
CA GLU A 60 12.34 14.42 -1.89
C GLU A 60 12.58 15.91 -2.06
N ARG A 61 11.52 16.74 -2.04
CA ARG A 61 11.64 18.20 -2.08
C ARG A 61 12.42 18.76 -0.90
N ARG A 62 12.23 18.21 0.31
CA ARG A 62 12.97 18.62 1.50
C ARG A 62 14.43 18.19 1.46
N GLN A 63 14.72 17.05 0.84
CA GLN A 63 16.07 16.48 0.76
C GLN A 63 16.91 17.03 -0.40
N ARG A 64 16.31 17.77 -1.34
CA ARG A 64 17.03 18.41 -2.44
C ARG A 64 17.56 19.76 -1.96
N PRO A 65 18.85 19.90 -1.59
CA PRO A 65 19.41 21.21 -1.29
C PRO A 65 19.26 22.09 -2.54
N LYS A 66 18.87 23.35 -2.32
CA LYS A 66 18.94 24.38 -3.37
C LYS A 66 20.38 24.41 -3.87
N ARG A 67 20.59 23.96 -5.11
CA ARG A 67 21.83 24.22 -5.85
C ARG A 67 21.87 25.70 -6.25
#